data_AF-M5TGY8-F1
#
_entry.id   AF-M5TGY8-F1
#
_cell.length_a   1.000
_cell.length_b   1.000
_cell.length_c   1.000
_cell.angle_alpha   90.00
_cell.angle_beta   90.00
_cell.angle_gamma   90.00
#
_symmetry.space_group_name_H-M   'P 1'
#
loop_
_entity.id
_entity.type
_entity.pdbx_description
1 polymer ?
#
loop_
_entity_poly.entity_id
_entity_poly.type
_entity_poly.pdbx_seq_one_letter_code
_entity_poly.pdbx_strand_id
1 'polypeptide(L)'
;MMLVDAATNAHNRKVAIAVAAVIAIAGCLLAILSPWWLVLLPIAGGAFYFMRRKTRRRFAVITQPFPDVWEATLQSQVEYFRKLSPDHQERFRNLVKVFLDEVAITGIRTDVDEATRTLVAASAVIPILGFDDFEYSGLGEVLIYPGSFDDQYQTNSSADARTLGMVGVSHLSGVMILSKPSLISGFANMSDKRNVGIHEFAHLVDKEDGDVDGVPPTADAETYEPWVRWVGDELRREVGNGEHIDDYAYTNEAEYFAVLSEYFFEAPAVLEKKNPKLYELMKKMYHQNPKRILGSPTRRRRRVGRNSPCPCGSGEKFKRCCKRKSMRGTPLAAK
;
A
#
# COMPACT_ATOMS: atom_id res chain seq x y z
N MET A 1 5.85 -4.32 14.58
CA MET A 1 5.60 -5.45 13.66
C MET A 1 4.13 -5.85 13.56
N MET A 2 3.52 -5.63 12.40
CA MET A 2 2.19 -6.18 12.07
C MET A 2 2.19 -7.71 11.96
N LEU A 3 3.22 -8.32 11.39
CA LEU A 3 3.31 -9.78 11.32
C LEU A 3 3.77 -10.37 12.65
N VAL A 4 3.17 -11.48 13.05
CA VAL A 4 3.55 -12.18 14.27
C VAL A 4 3.66 -13.65 13.92
N ASP A 5 4.89 -14.17 13.92
CA ASP A 5 5.12 -15.61 13.79
C ASP A 5 5.19 -16.29 15.17
N ALA A 6 5.39 -17.61 15.16
CA ALA A 6 5.50 -18.39 16.40
C ALA A 6 6.71 -17.98 17.26
N ALA A 7 7.83 -17.59 16.63
CA ALA A 7 9.05 -17.18 17.32
C ALA A 7 8.87 -15.80 17.97
N THR A 8 8.33 -14.81 17.26
CA THR A 8 7.99 -13.48 17.79
C THR A 8 6.97 -13.60 18.92
N ASN A 9 5.93 -14.42 18.76
CA ASN A 9 4.94 -14.67 19.82
C ASN A 9 5.59 -15.30 21.05
N ALA A 10 6.51 -16.26 20.88
CA ALA A 10 7.25 -16.87 21.98
C ALA A 10 8.21 -15.87 22.65
N HIS A 11 8.90 -15.02 21.89
CA HIS A 11 9.78 -13.99 22.40
C HIS A 11 9.00 -12.95 23.22
N ASN A 12 7.93 -12.39 22.66
CA ASN A 12 7.03 -11.46 23.36
C ASN A 12 6.45 -12.10 24.65
N ARG A 13 6.14 -13.40 24.63
CA ARG A 13 5.73 -14.14 25.84
C ARG A 13 6.82 -14.14 26.92
N LYS A 14 8.07 -14.46 26.54
CA LYS A 14 9.20 -14.48 27.48
C LYS A 14 9.45 -13.10 28.08
N VAL A 15 9.44 -12.05 27.26
CA VAL A 15 9.62 -10.66 27.71
C VAL A 15 8.49 -10.24 28.67
N ALA A 16 7.23 -10.52 28.32
CA ALA A 16 6.09 -10.20 29.19
C ALA A 16 6.14 -10.94 30.53
N ILE A 17 6.55 -12.22 30.54
CA ILE A 17 6.75 -12.98 31.78
C ILE A 17 7.86 -12.34 32.62
N ALA A 18 8.99 -11.95 32.01
CA ALA A 18 10.11 -11.36 32.74
C ALA A 18 9.72 -10.04 33.41
N VAL A 19 9.04 -9.14 32.68
CA VAL A 19 8.56 -7.86 33.23
C VAL A 19 7.55 -8.08 34.35
N ALA A 20 6.55 -8.95 34.13
CA ALA A 20 5.56 -9.25 35.17
C ALA A 20 6.20 -9.89 36.41
N ALA A 21 7.19 -10.77 36.23
CA ALA A 21 7.94 -11.37 37.33
C ALA A 21 8.72 -10.31 38.12
N VAL A 22 9.38 -9.35 37.46
CA VAL A 22 10.09 -8.25 38.14
C VAL A 22 9.12 -7.42 38.98
N ILE A 23 7.97 -7.03 38.42
CA ILE A 23 6.94 -6.26 39.14
C ILE A 23 6.41 -7.06 40.35
N ALA A 24 6.12 -8.35 40.16
CA ALA A 24 5.61 -9.21 41.21
C ALA A 24 6.64 -9.44 42.34
N ILE A 25 7.90 -9.69 41.98
CA ILE A 25 9.00 -9.87 42.94
C ILE A 25 9.21 -8.58 43.74
N ALA A 26 9.23 -7.42 43.08
CA ALA A 26 9.33 -6.13 43.76
C ALA A 26 8.16 -5.91 44.73
N GLY A 27 6.93 -6.25 44.33
CA GLY A 27 5.76 -6.26 45.20
C GLY A 27 5.92 -7.11 46.44
N CYS A 28 6.37 -8.36 46.29
CA CYS A 28 6.60 -9.27 47.41
C CYS A 28 7.72 -8.80 48.35
N LEU A 29 8.83 -8.28 47.81
CA LEU A 29 9.95 -7.76 48.61
C LEU A 29 9.54 -6.52 49.41
N LEU A 30 8.84 -5.58 48.79
CA LEU A 30 8.36 -4.37 49.46
C LEU A 30 7.22 -4.64 50.44
N ALA A 31 6.46 -5.73 50.25
CA ALA A 31 5.42 -6.16 51.18
C ALA A 31 5.97 -6.51 52.59
N ILE A 32 7.26 -6.83 52.69
CA ILE A 32 7.96 -7.02 53.98
C ILE A 32 7.95 -5.72 54.79
N LEU A 33 8.06 -4.57 54.12
CA LEU A 33 8.05 -3.25 54.76
C LEU A 33 6.62 -2.74 55.01
N SER A 34 5.71 -3.00 54.07
CA SER A 34 4.31 -2.58 54.17
C SER A 34 3.41 -3.44 53.29
N PRO A 35 2.33 -4.06 53.82
CA PRO A 35 1.44 -4.94 53.05
C PRO A 35 0.78 -4.28 51.83
N TRP A 36 0.67 -2.95 51.80
CA TRP A 36 0.07 -2.21 50.69
C TRP A 36 0.79 -2.43 49.35
N TRP A 37 2.06 -2.82 49.36
CA TRP A 37 2.82 -3.11 48.13
C TRP A 37 2.37 -4.37 47.37
N LEU A 38 1.50 -5.21 47.97
CA LEU A 38 0.86 -6.32 47.26
C LEU A 38 -0.02 -5.86 46.08
N VAL A 39 -0.37 -4.56 46.00
CA VAL A 39 -1.01 -3.96 44.82
C VAL A 39 -0.21 -4.15 43.52
N LEU A 40 1.10 -4.40 43.62
CA LEU A 40 1.93 -4.69 42.45
C LEU A 40 1.62 -6.05 41.79
N LEU A 41 0.99 -7.00 42.49
CA LEU A 41 0.60 -8.29 41.90
C LEU A 41 -0.49 -8.18 40.83
N PRO A 42 -1.64 -7.52 41.07
CA PRO A 42 -2.61 -7.26 40.00
C PRO A 42 -2.03 -6.34 38.91
N ILE A 43 -1.13 -5.43 39.24
CA ILE A 43 -0.41 -4.61 38.24
C ILE A 43 0.48 -5.49 37.35
N ALA A 44 1.19 -6.47 37.90
CA ALA A 44 1.98 -7.42 37.12
C ALA A 44 1.10 -8.25 36.17
N GLY A 45 -0.06 -8.70 36.64
CA GLY A 45 -1.07 -9.38 35.81
C GLY A 45 -1.60 -8.49 34.69
N GLY A 46 -1.91 -7.22 35.01
CA GLY A 46 -2.32 -6.20 34.04
C GLY A 46 -1.24 -5.94 32.99
N ALA A 47 0.00 -5.71 33.41
CA ALA A 47 1.15 -5.48 32.53
C ALA A 47 1.33 -6.67 31.56
N PHE A 48 1.30 -7.91 32.06
CA PHE A 48 1.35 -9.10 31.22
C PHE A 48 0.21 -9.13 30.19
N TYR A 49 -1.02 -8.86 30.61
CA TYR A 49 -2.18 -8.85 29.71
C TYR A 49 -2.03 -7.79 28.62
N PHE A 50 -1.71 -6.54 28.97
CA PHE A 50 -1.57 -5.43 28.02
C PHE A 50 -0.44 -5.68 27.02
N MET A 51 0.73 -6.13 27.48
CA MET A 51 1.88 -6.45 26.61
C MET A 51 1.59 -7.60 25.63
N ARG A 52 0.72 -8.55 26.03
CA ARG A 52 0.36 -9.73 25.21
C ARG A 52 -0.85 -9.50 24.32
N ARG A 53 -1.75 -8.58 24.68
CA ARG A 53 -3.08 -8.43 24.05
C ARG A 53 -2.97 -8.29 22.54
N LYS A 54 -2.12 -7.38 22.07
CA LYS A 54 -1.92 -7.08 20.65
C LYS A 54 -1.32 -8.26 19.89
N THR A 55 -0.20 -8.81 20.37
CA THR A 55 0.46 -9.97 19.76
C THR A 55 -0.44 -11.20 19.71
N ARG A 56 -1.24 -11.46 20.76
CA ARG A 56 -2.20 -12.57 20.78
C ARG A 56 -3.34 -12.37 19.79
N ARG A 57 -3.86 -11.15 19.67
CA ARG A 57 -4.92 -10.82 18.70
C ARG A 57 -4.42 -11.01 17.27
N ARG A 58 -3.27 -10.41 16.91
CA ARG A 58 -2.62 -10.57 15.60
C ARG A 58 -2.34 -12.03 15.27
N PHE A 59 -1.79 -12.81 16.22
CA PHE A 59 -1.53 -14.24 16.02
C PHE A 59 -2.84 -15.02 15.75
N ALA A 60 -3.90 -14.76 16.53
CA ALA A 60 -5.19 -15.41 16.31
C ALA A 60 -5.76 -15.10 14.92
N VAL A 61 -5.70 -13.84 14.49
CA VAL A 61 -6.14 -13.38 13.17
C VAL A 61 -5.32 -14.02 12.04
N ILE A 62 -3.99 -14.06 12.17
CA ILE A 62 -3.12 -14.71 11.18
C ILE A 62 -3.40 -16.21 11.06
N THR A 63 -3.77 -16.89 12.14
CA THR A 63 -4.11 -18.32 12.07
C THR A 63 -5.47 -18.63 11.46
N GLN A 64 -6.34 -17.64 11.28
CA GLN A 64 -7.63 -17.84 10.62
C GLN A 64 -7.46 -18.03 9.10
N PRO A 65 -8.33 -18.84 8.47
CA PRO A 65 -8.33 -19.00 7.02
C PRO A 65 -8.58 -17.65 6.34
N PHE A 66 -7.92 -17.43 5.20
CA PHE A 66 -8.13 -16.21 4.43
C PHE A 66 -9.49 -16.28 3.71
N PRO A 67 -10.40 -15.31 3.89
CA PRO A 67 -11.72 -15.34 3.28
C PRO A 67 -11.70 -15.40 1.75
N ASP A 68 -12.56 -16.24 1.16
CA ASP A 68 -12.63 -16.45 -0.30
C ASP A 68 -12.94 -15.17 -1.08
N VAL A 69 -13.76 -14.27 -0.53
CA VAL A 69 -14.10 -13.00 -1.16
C VAL A 69 -12.89 -12.07 -1.27
N TRP A 70 -12.03 -12.07 -0.24
CA TRP A 70 -10.79 -11.31 -0.25
C TRP A 70 -9.81 -11.91 -1.26
N GLU A 71 -9.66 -13.24 -1.28
CA GLU A 71 -8.81 -13.92 -2.26
C GLU A 71 -9.26 -13.63 -3.69
N ALA A 72 -10.57 -13.76 -3.97
CA ALA A 72 -11.14 -13.48 -5.27
C ALA A 72 -10.90 -12.02 -5.69
N THR A 73 -11.00 -11.07 -4.76
CA THR A 73 -10.74 -9.65 -5.02
C THR A 73 -9.26 -9.42 -5.35
N LEU A 74 -8.34 -9.94 -4.52
CA LEU A 74 -6.90 -9.80 -4.76
C LEU A 74 -6.48 -10.45 -6.09
N GLN A 75 -6.98 -11.64 -6.40
CA GLN A 75 -6.68 -12.33 -7.66
C GLN A 75 -7.26 -11.62 -8.87
N SER A 76 -8.46 -11.04 -8.77
CA SER A 76 -9.10 -10.39 -9.93
C SER A 76 -8.58 -8.97 -10.19
N GLN A 77 -8.37 -8.17 -9.14
CA GLN A 77 -8.15 -6.73 -9.26
C GLN A 77 -6.72 -6.28 -8.92
N VAL A 78 -5.97 -7.03 -8.12
CA VAL A 78 -4.64 -6.60 -7.64
C VAL A 78 -3.55 -7.36 -8.40
N GLU A 79 -3.08 -6.80 -9.52
CA GLU A 79 -2.03 -7.47 -10.32
C GLU A 79 -0.73 -7.66 -9.53
N TYR A 80 -0.37 -6.67 -8.71
CA TYR A 80 0.79 -6.76 -7.82
C TYR A 80 0.77 -8.06 -7.02
N PHE A 81 -0.36 -8.38 -6.37
CA PHE A 81 -0.55 -9.60 -5.60
C PHE A 81 -0.45 -10.87 -6.45
N ARG A 82 -1.13 -10.90 -7.63
CA ARG A 82 -1.07 -12.05 -8.55
C ARG A 82 0.36 -12.42 -8.96
N LYS A 83 1.25 -11.42 -9.01
CA LYS A 83 2.62 -11.55 -9.50
C LYS A 83 3.64 -11.90 -8.42
N LEU A 84 3.24 -11.87 -7.16
CA LEU A 84 4.10 -12.28 -6.04
C LEU A 84 4.40 -13.78 -6.08
N SER A 85 5.53 -14.18 -5.50
CA SER A 85 5.80 -15.60 -5.22
C SER A 85 4.83 -16.13 -4.16
N PRO A 86 4.62 -17.45 -4.05
CA PRO A 86 3.71 -18.03 -3.06
C PRO A 86 3.95 -17.54 -1.63
N ASP A 87 5.22 -17.48 -1.20
CA ASP A 87 5.60 -17.00 0.14
C ASP A 87 5.23 -15.53 0.35
N HIS A 88 5.43 -14.68 -0.66
CA HIS A 88 5.05 -13.27 -0.58
C HIS A 88 3.53 -13.08 -0.65
N GLN A 89 2.79 -13.94 -1.35
CA GLN A 89 1.33 -13.92 -1.32
C GLN A 89 0.80 -14.29 0.07
N GLU A 90 1.39 -15.29 0.74
CA GLU A 90 1.04 -15.62 2.12
C GLU A 90 1.33 -14.46 3.07
N ARG A 91 2.52 -13.83 2.96
CA ARG A 91 2.87 -12.61 3.69
C ARG A 91 1.83 -11.51 3.47
N PHE A 92 1.47 -11.25 2.21
CA PHE A 92 0.48 -10.23 1.83
C PHE A 92 -0.89 -10.51 2.45
N ARG A 93 -1.39 -11.76 2.39
CA ARG A 93 -2.66 -12.17 3.02
C ARG A 93 -2.64 -11.94 4.53
N ASN A 94 -1.53 -12.26 5.19
CA ASN A 94 -1.39 -12.07 6.63
C ASN A 94 -1.37 -10.59 7.01
N LEU A 95 -0.70 -9.74 6.23
CA LEU A 95 -0.74 -8.28 6.41
C LEU A 95 -2.15 -7.72 6.19
N VAL A 96 -2.87 -8.17 5.16
CA VAL A 96 -4.27 -7.77 4.90
C VAL A 96 -5.18 -8.13 6.08
N LYS A 97 -5.06 -9.37 6.61
CA LYS A 97 -5.85 -9.80 7.77
C LYS A 97 -5.60 -8.91 9.00
N VAL A 98 -4.33 -8.62 9.30
CA VAL A 98 -3.98 -7.77 10.44
C VAL A 98 -4.48 -6.34 10.23
N PHE A 99 -4.29 -5.78 9.03
CA PHE A 99 -4.77 -4.44 8.71
C PHE A 99 -6.29 -4.33 8.90
N LEU A 100 -7.07 -5.27 8.35
CA LEU A 100 -8.53 -5.25 8.43
C LEU A 100 -9.10 -5.55 9.84
N ASP A 101 -8.30 -6.15 10.73
CA ASP A 101 -8.67 -6.35 12.15
C ASP A 101 -8.41 -5.09 13.00
N GLU A 102 -7.43 -4.29 12.62
CA GLU A 102 -6.96 -3.15 13.42
C GLU A 102 -7.44 -1.79 12.92
N VAL A 103 -7.72 -1.65 11.62
CA VAL A 103 -8.17 -0.41 10.99
C VAL A 103 -9.63 -0.53 10.58
N ALA A 104 -10.47 0.36 11.10
CA ALA A 104 -11.87 0.45 10.69
C ALA A 104 -11.97 1.00 9.26
N ILE A 105 -12.92 0.49 8.46
CA ILE A 105 -13.23 1.02 7.13
C ILE A 105 -14.70 1.36 7.09
N THR A 106 -15.02 2.65 6.98
CA THR A 106 -16.37 3.18 7.16
C THR A 106 -16.80 3.98 5.93
N GLY A 107 -17.97 3.67 5.40
CA GLY A 107 -18.55 4.40 4.27
C GLY A 107 -19.33 5.62 4.73
N ILE A 108 -18.98 6.80 4.20
CA ILE A 108 -19.74 8.03 4.44
C ILE A 108 -20.65 8.25 3.24
N ARG A 109 -21.96 8.04 3.43
CA ARG A 109 -22.98 8.16 2.37
C ARG A 109 -22.72 7.24 1.17
N THR A 110 -22.01 6.14 1.40
CA THR A 110 -21.74 5.09 0.41
C THR A 110 -21.55 3.76 1.13
N ASP A 111 -21.88 2.66 0.46
CA ASP A 111 -21.69 1.33 1.00
C ASP A 111 -20.23 0.89 0.85
N VAL A 112 -19.72 0.11 1.80
CA VAL A 112 -18.38 -0.50 1.71
C VAL A 112 -18.54 -2.01 1.77
N ASP A 113 -18.46 -2.64 0.60
CA ASP A 113 -18.47 -4.10 0.48
C ASP A 113 -17.08 -4.71 0.75
N GLU A 114 -17.04 -6.03 0.90
CA GLU A 114 -15.81 -6.78 1.17
C GLU A 114 -14.73 -6.56 0.08
N ALA A 115 -15.14 -6.35 -1.17
CA ALA A 115 -14.20 -6.04 -2.24
C ALA A 115 -13.53 -4.68 -2.01
N THR A 116 -14.32 -3.64 -1.70
CA THR A 116 -13.79 -2.30 -1.37
C THR A 116 -12.87 -2.36 -0.16
N ARG A 117 -13.25 -3.07 0.91
CA ARG A 117 -12.40 -3.27 2.10
C ARG A 117 -11.05 -3.90 1.72
N THR A 118 -11.09 -4.92 0.86
CA THR A 118 -9.89 -5.61 0.39
C THR A 118 -8.99 -4.70 -0.43
N LEU A 119 -9.55 -3.81 -1.27
CA LEU A 119 -8.76 -2.84 -2.05
C LEU A 119 -8.08 -1.80 -1.16
N VAL A 120 -8.76 -1.28 -0.13
CA VAL A 120 -8.15 -0.39 0.87
C VAL A 120 -6.97 -1.10 1.54
N ALA A 121 -7.18 -2.34 2.00
CA ALA A 121 -6.11 -3.12 2.62
C ALA A 121 -4.96 -3.41 1.65
N ALA A 122 -5.25 -3.68 0.37
CA ALA A 122 -4.22 -3.86 -0.64
C ALA A 122 -3.40 -2.58 -0.84
N SER A 123 -4.02 -1.41 -0.90
CA SER A 123 -3.33 -0.12 -0.98
C SER A 123 -2.41 0.12 0.21
N ALA A 124 -2.81 -0.30 1.42
CA ALA A 124 -1.97 -0.23 2.62
C ALA A 124 -0.82 -1.23 2.60
N VAL A 125 -1.05 -2.45 2.10
CA VAL A 125 -0.07 -3.54 2.19
C VAL A 125 1.01 -3.45 1.12
N ILE A 126 0.71 -2.91 -0.07
CA ILE A 126 1.67 -2.80 -1.18
C ILE A 126 2.95 -2.02 -0.77
N PRO A 127 2.85 -0.79 -0.21
CA PRO A 127 4.04 -0.02 0.18
C PRO A 127 4.88 -0.71 1.26
N ILE A 128 4.25 -1.44 2.17
CA ILE A 128 4.92 -1.97 3.37
C ILE A 128 5.39 -3.43 3.25
N LEU A 129 5.09 -4.11 2.13
CA LEU A 129 5.36 -5.55 1.99
C LEU A 129 6.84 -5.90 2.21
N GLY A 130 7.75 -5.02 1.78
CA GLY A 130 9.20 -5.18 1.90
C GLY A 130 9.79 -4.89 3.28
N PHE A 131 9.01 -4.31 4.20
CA PHE A 131 9.48 -4.01 5.54
C PHE A 131 9.20 -5.17 6.47
N ASP A 132 10.22 -5.62 7.21
CA ASP A 132 10.05 -6.70 8.18
C ASP A 132 9.23 -6.25 9.39
N ASP A 133 9.45 -5.01 9.85
CA ASP A 133 9.01 -4.52 11.16
C ASP A 133 8.05 -3.33 11.14
N PHE A 134 7.32 -3.11 10.05
CA PHE A 134 6.44 -1.95 9.90
C PHE A 134 5.08 -2.08 10.61
N GLU A 135 4.52 -0.94 10.99
CA GLU A 135 3.16 -0.78 11.51
C GLU A 135 2.64 0.63 11.20
N TYR A 136 1.37 0.78 10.80
CA TYR A 136 0.76 2.10 10.66
C TYR A 136 0.41 2.69 12.03
N SER A 137 1.39 3.32 12.67
CA SER A 137 1.20 3.91 13.99
C SER A 137 0.26 5.12 13.88
N GLY A 138 -0.88 5.06 14.57
CA GLY A 138 -1.84 6.16 14.62
C GLY A 138 -2.99 6.09 13.60
N LEU A 139 -2.96 5.24 12.57
CA LEU A 139 -4.14 5.04 11.71
C LEU A 139 -5.17 4.14 12.41
N GLY A 140 -6.34 4.70 12.73
CA GLY A 140 -7.46 3.96 13.33
C GLY A 140 -8.61 3.70 12.35
N GLU A 141 -8.82 4.57 11.36
CA GLU A 141 -9.97 4.49 10.47
C GLU A 141 -9.69 5.02 9.06
N VAL A 142 -10.28 4.37 8.06
CA VAL A 142 -10.33 4.83 6.67
C VAL A 142 -11.79 5.11 6.29
N LEU A 143 -12.08 6.37 5.96
CA LEU A 143 -13.38 6.81 5.50
C LEU A 143 -13.49 6.74 3.98
N ILE A 144 -14.52 6.09 3.48
CA ILE A 144 -14.78 5.92 2.05
C ILE A 144 -15.94 6.84 1.65
N TYR A 145 -15.67 7.74 0.71
CA TYR A 145 -16.63 8.73 0.19
C TYR A 145 -17.15 8.32 -1.20
N PRO A 146 -18.38 8.72 -1.59
CA PRO A 146 -18.97 8.36 -2.88
C PRO A 146 -18.27 9.00 -4.08
N GLY A 147 -17.42 10.01 -3.87
CA GLY A 147 -16.69 10.72 -4.91
C GLY A 147 -15.59 11.60 -4.32
N SER A 148 -15.10 12.55 -5.13
CA SER A 148 -14.16 13.58 -4.67
C SER A 148 -14.82 14.52 -3.66
N PHE A 149 -13.99 15.22 -2.89
CA PHE A 149 -14.42 16.14 -1.83
C PHE A 149 -13.58 17.42 -1.86
N ASP A 150 -14.12 18.48 -1.23
CA ASP A 150 -13.41 19.75 -0.99
C ASP A 150 -12.70 19.75 0.38
N ASP A 151 -11.96 20.82 0.70
CA ASP A 151 -11.24 20.98 1.97
C ASP A 151 -12.17 20.98 3.20
N GLN A 152 -13.48 21.11 2.99
CA GLN A 152 -14.51 21.03 4.02
C GLN A 152 -15.17 19.64 4.09
N TYR A 153 -14.60 18.63 3.42
CA TYR A 153 -15.10 17.26 3.40
C TYR A 153 -16.50 17.12 2.77
N GLN A 154 -16.87 18.03 1.87
CA GLN A 154 -18.17 18.01 1.19
C GLN A 154 -18.03 17.44 -0.23
N THR A 155 -18.97 16.58 -0.60
CA THR A 155 -19.03 15.93 -1.93
C THR A 155 -19.97 16.65 -2.91
N ASN A 156 -20.74 17.63 -2.43
CA ASN A 156 -21.82 18.27 -3.20
C ASN A 156 -21.40 19.59 -3.84
N SER A 157 -20.20 20.10 -3.54
CA SER A 157 -19.63 21.34 -4.07
C SER A 157 -18.90 21.06 -5.38
N SER A 158 -19.65 20.91 -6.48
CA SER A 158 -19.11 20.40 -7.76
C SER A 158 -18.00 21.25 -8.41
N ALA A 159 -17.77 22.48 -7.96
CA ALA A 159 -16.71 23.33 -8.50
C ALA A 159 -15.33 23.13 -7.82
N ASP A 160 -15.33 22.73 -6.54
CA ASP A 160 -14.14 22.71 -5.69
C ASP A 160 -13.77 21.32 -5.15
N ALA A 161 -14.64 20.32 -5.31
CA ALA A 161 -14.37 18.94 -4.92
C ALA A 161 -13.35 18.25 -5.84
N ARG A 162 -12.06 18.56 -5.66
CA ARG A 162 -10.94 18.01 -6.44
C ARG A 162 -10.12 16.96 -5.68
N THR A 163 -10.28 16.87 -4.37
CA THR A 163 -9.49 15.99 -3.51
C THR A 163 -10.01 14.56 -3.63
N LEU A 164 -9.11 13.62 -3.95
CA LEU A 164 -9.44 12.21 -4.17
C LEU A 164 -9.10 11.33 -2.96
N GLY A 165 -8.17 11.80 -2.13
CA GLY A 165 -7.75 11.19 -0.89
C GLY A 165 -7.08 12.23 0.01
N MET A 166 -7.02 11.95 1.31
CA MET A 166 -6.19 12.73 2.24
C MET A 166 -5.93 11.96 3.53
N VAL A 167 -4.79 12.24 4.15
CA VAL A 167 -4.50 11.88 5.54
C VAL A 167 -4.95 13.02 6.47
N GLY A 168 -5.75 12.69 7.48
CA GLY A 168 -6.25 13.65 8.45
C GLY A 168 -5.15 14.30 9.29
N VAL A 169 -5.29 15.59 9.56
CA VAL A 169 -4.39 16.38 10.40
C VAL A 169 -5.10 16.85 11.68
N SER A 170 -4.33 17.11 12.74
CA SER A 170 -4.83 17.65 14.01
C SER A 170 -5.96 16.81 14.63
N HIS A 171 -7.18 17.35 14.72
CA HIS A 171 -8.36 16.69 15.29
C HIS A 171 -8.85 15.47 14.49
N LEU A 172 -8.41 15.31 13.24
CA LEU A 172 -8.63 14.11 12.42
C LEU A 172 -7.39 13.21 12.35
N SER A 173 -6.41 13.41 13.25
CA SER A 173 -5.26 12.53 13.33
C SER A 173 -5.71 11.08 13.53
N GLY A 174 -5.22 10.21 12.64
CA GLY A 174 -5.56 8.79 12.63
C GLY A 174 -6.74 8.40 11.75
N VAL A 175 -7.24 9.32 10.93
CA VAL A 175 -8.22 9.05 9.89
C VAL A 175 -7.59 9.28 8.51
N MET A 176 -7.86 8.40 7.56
CA MET A 176 -7.61 8.63 6.13
C MET A 176 -8.95 8.71 5.41
N ILE A 177 -9.07 9.55 4.39
CA ILE A 177 -10.27 9.66 3.57
C ILE A 177 -9.92 9.27 2.14
N LEU A 178 -10.76 8.45 1.49
CA LEU A 178 -10.59 8.02 0.10
C LEU A 178 -11.90 8.13 -0.67
N SER A 179 -11.83 8.59 -1.91
CA SER A 179 -12.91 8.49 -2.89
C SER A 179 -13.05 7.05 -3.38
N LYS A 180 -14.23 6.44 -3.20
CA LYS A 180 -14.54 5.08 -3.67
C LYS A 180 -14.29 4.88 -5.17
N PRO A 181 -14.79 5.74 -6.09
CA PRO A 181 -14.52 5.56 -7.51
C PRO A 181 -13.03 5.69 -7.83
N SER A 182 -12.31 6.57 -7.15
CA SER A 182 -10.87 6.75 -7.35
C SER A 182 -10.08 5.53 -6.88
N LEU A 183 -10.40 4.98 -5.70
CA LEU A 183 -9.81 3.74 -5.18
C LEU A 183 -10.01 2.58 -6.17
N ILE A 184 -11.24 2.36 -6.64
CA ILE A 184 -11.55 1.29 -7.59
C ILE A 184 -10.80 1.51 -8.91
N SER A 185 -10.76 2.75 -9.42
CA SER A 185 -10.06 3.06 -10.67
C SER A 185 -8.55 2.82 -10.58
N GLY A 186 -7.94 3.06 -9.41
CA GLY A 186 -6.50 2.84 -9.20
C GLY A 186 -6.07 1.39 -9.40
N PHE A 187 -6.95 0.43 -9.09
CA PHE A 187 -6.69 -1.00 -9.36
C PHE A 187 -7.19 -1.46 -10.73
N ALA A 188 -8.13 -0.74 -11.35
CA ALA A 188 -8.67 -1.11 -12.65
C ALA A 188 -7.74 -0.75 -13.83
N ASN A 189 -6.92 0.31 -13.70
CA ASN A 189 -6.10 0.80 -14.80
C ASN A 189 -4.63 1.05 -14.42
N MET A 190 -3.83 0.00 -14.37
CA MET A 190 -2.40 0.12 -14.08
C MET A 190 -1.54 0.86 -15.12
N SER A 191 -2.14 1.33 -16.22
CA SER A 191 -1.41 2.01 -17.29
C SER A 191 -1.46 3.53 -17.22
N ASP A 192 -2.33 4.10 -16.38
CA ASP A 192 -2.38 5.54 -16.13
C ASP A 192 -1.35 5.98 -15.08
N LYS A 193 -0.75 5.03 -14.36
CA LYS A 193 0.29 5.25 -13.33
C LYS A 193 -0.24 5.98 -12.10
N ARG A 194 -1.56 5.92 -11.87
CA ARG A 194 -2.23 6.59 -10.76
C ARG A 194 -2.93 5.57 -9.87
N ASN A 195 -2.71 5.67 -8.57
CA ASN A 195 -3.38 4.87 -7.56
C ASN A 195 -3.50 5.68 -6.28
N VAL A 196 -4.64 6.36 -6.11
CA VAL A 196 -4.89 7.22 -4.94
C VAL A 196 -4.72 6.49 -3.61
N GLY A 197 -5.05 5.20 -3.55
CA GLY A 197 -4.86 4.43 -2.33
C GLY A 197 -3.37 4.31 -1.99
N ILE A 198 -2.54 3.91 -2.97
CA ILE A 198 -1.08 3.84 -2.77
C ILE A 198 -0.51 5.22 -2.44
N HIS A 199 -1.01 6.27 -3.08
CA HIS A 199 -0.61 7.66 -2.82
C HIS A 199 -0.81 8.05 -1.34
N GLU A 200 -2.03 7.90 -0.81
CA GLU A 200 -2.32 8.28 0.58
C GLU A 200 -1.58 7.39 1.59
N PHE A 201 -1.41 6.10 1.30
CA PHE A 201 -0.63 5.22 2.16
C PHE A 201 0.87 5.49 2.08
N ALA A 202 1.38 6.07 0.98
CA ALA A 202 2.75 6.55 0.90
C ALA A 202 2.96 7.75 1.85
N HIS A 203 2.02 8.69 1.92
CA HIS A 203 2.05 9.77 2.93
C HIS A 203 2.07 9.23 4.36
N LEU A 204 1.39 8.11 4.64
CA LEU A 204 1.49 7.47 5.96
C LEU A 204 2.81 6.75 6.21
N VAL A 205 3.46 6.22 5.17
CA VAL A 205 4.81 5.64 5.29
C VAL A 205 5.84 6.72 5.53
N ASP A 206 5.68 7.87 4.88
CA ASP A 206 6.47 9.09 5.11
C ASP A 206 6.33 9.56 6.56
N LYS A 207 5.08 9.69 7.04
CA LYS A 207 4.75 10.18 8.39
C LYS A 207 5.18 9.32 9.57
N GLU A 208 5.82 8.17 9.37
CA GLU A 208 6.03 7.20 10.46
C GLU A 208 6.99 7.71 11.57
N ASP A 209 7.87 8.68 11.30
CA ASP A 209 8.67 9.37 12.33
C ASP A 209 7.99 10.62 12.92
N GLY A 210 6.82 10.98 12.40
CA GLY A 210 6.01 12.12 12.83
C GLY A 210 6.01 13.29 11.85
N ASP A 211 6.94 13.34 10.90
CA ASP A 211 7.09 14.42 9.92
C ASP A 211 6.66 13.95 8.52
N VAL A 212 6.11 14.86 7.70
CA VAL A 212 5.70 14.56 6.32
C VAL A 212 6.56 15.42 5.40
N ASP A 213 7.74 14.90 5.06
CA ASP A 213 8.79 15.63 4.34
C ASP A 213 9.24 14.93 3.05
N GLY A 214 8.58 13.82 2.68
CA GLY A 214 8.89 13.01 1.51
C GLY A 214 10.08 12.08 1.71
N VAL A 215 10.55 11.86 2.93
CA VAL A 215 11.64 10.94 3.27
C VAL A 215 11.18 9.91 4.30
N PRO A 216 10.81 8.68 3.88
CA PRO A 216 10.35 7.69 4.83
C PRO A 216 11.48 7.27 5.79
N PRO A 217 11.18 6.94 7.06
CA PRO A 217 12.19 6.56 8.07
C PRO A 217 12.97 5.30 7.72
N THR A 218 12.50 4.55 6.72
CA THR A 218 13.12 3.34 6.20
C THR A 218 14.31 3.64 5.28
N ALA A 219 14.53 4.90 4.89
CA ALA A 219 15.71 5.30 4.14
C ALA A 219 16.97 5.18 5.01
N ASP A 220 17.92 4.32 4.59
CA ASP A 220 19.22 4.28 5.24
C ASP A 220 19.99 5.59 5.04
N ALA A 221 21.00 5.83 5.89
CA ALA A 221 21.80 7.06 5.83
C ALA A 221 22.48 7.25 4.45
N GLU A 222 22.78 6.16 3.74
CA GLU A 222 23.36 6.19 2.40
C GLU A 222 22.37 6.62 1.31
N THR A 223 21.07 6.45 1.53
CA THR A 223 19.98 6.79 0.61
C THR A 223 19.39 8.15 0.92
N TYR A 224 19.36 8.52 2.20
CA TYR A 224 18.79 9.78 2.71
C TYR A 224 19.36 11.02 2.01
N GLU A 225 20.68 11.25 2.09
CA GLU A 225 21.29 12.46 1.55
C GLU A 225 21.14 12.55 0.01
N PRO A 226 21.41 11.48 -0.77
CA PRO A 226 21.17 11.50 -2.21
C PRO A 226 19.71 11.77 -2.59
N TRP A 227 18.75 11.26 -1.82
CA TRP A 227 17.33 11.45 -2.06
C TRP A 227 16.91 12.91 -1.81
N VAL A 228 17.20 13.46 -0.62
CA VAL A 228 16.86 14.85 -0.28
C VAL A 228 17.48 15.82 -1.29
N ARG A 229 18.74 15.59 -1.65
CA ARG A 229 19.41 16.39 -2.68
C ARG A 229 18.72 16.27 -4.03
N TRP A 230 18.33 15.06 -4.43
CA TRP A 230 17.63 14.82 -5.68
C TRP A 230 16.29 15.58 -5.72
N VAL A 231 15.44 15.38 -4.72
CA VAL A 231 14.10 16.00 -4.65
C VAL A 231 14.24 17.52 -4.64
N GLY A 232 15.13 18.07 -3.81
CA GLY A 232 15.36 19.51 -3.78
C GLY A 232 15.86 20.07 -5.11
N ASP A 233 16.76 19.37 -5.80
CA ASP A 233 17.22 19.78 -7.14
C ASP A 233 16.12 19.67 -8.20
N GLU A 234 15.23 18.68 -8.10
CA GLU A 234 14.13 18.47 -9.04
C GLU A 234 13.03 19.53 -8.87
N LEU A 235 12.61 19.81 -7.63
CA LEU A 235 11.56 20.81 -7.34
C LEU A 235 11.99 22.25 -7.67
N ARG A 236 13.30 22.53 -7.72
CA ARG A 236 13.85 23.83 -8.14
C ARG A 236 13.94 24.01 -9.66
N ARG A 237 13.79 22.95 -10.45
CA ARG A 237 13.83 23.07 -11.92
C ARG A 237 12.53 23.71 -12.41
N GLU A 238 12.65 24.65 -13.35
CA GLU A 238 11.47 25.15 -14.06
C GLU A 238 10.88 24.00 -14.87
N VAL A 239 9.65 23.60 -14.51
CA VAL A 239 8.92 22.50 -15.17
C VAL A 239 8.81 22.80 -16.67
N GLY A 240 9.62 22.12 -17.47
CA GLY A 240 9.62 22.28 -18.92
C GLY A 240 8.47 21.51 -19.56
N ASN A 241 7.92 22.02 -20.67
CA ASN A 241 6.94 21.29 -21.48
C ASN A 241 7.56 19.96 -21.98
N GLY A 242 7.19 18.85 -21.35
CA GLY A 242 7.73 17.52 -21.63
C GLY A 242 8.17 16.72 -20.40
N GLU A 243 7.93 17.23 -19.18
CA GLU A 243 8.18 16.47 -17.96
C GLU A 243 7.26 15.26 -17.83
N HIS A 244 7.81 14.22 -17.19
CA HIS A 244 7.41 12.83 -17.42
C HIS A 244 6.69 12.21 -16.22
N ILE A 245 6.65 12.96 -15.11
CA ILE A 245 5.95 12.72 -13.85
C ILE A 245 4.75 13.70 -13.84
N ASP A 246 3.70 13.36 -13.09
CA ASP A 246 2.53 14.22 -12.97
C ASP A 246 2.91 15.60 -12.39
N ASP A 247 2.38 16.69 -12.94
CA ASP A 247 2.66 18.06 -12.47
C ASP A 247 2.33 18.22 -10.97
N TYR A 248 1.37 17.45 -10.47
CA TYR A 248 1.00 17.44 -9.05
C TYR A 248 2.17 17.05 -8.13
N ALA A 249 3.11 16.23 -8.61
CA ALA A 249 4.30 15.83 -7.85
C ALA A 249 5.18 17.03 -7.48
N TYR A 250 5.13 18.13 -8.23
CA TYR A 250 5.98 19.29 -8.02
C TYR A 250 5.41 20.30 -7.01
N THR A 251 4.33 19.93 -6.32
CA THR A 251 3.68 20.79 -5.31
C THR A 251 4.56 20.98 -4.06
N ASN A 252 5.15 19.90 -3.56
CA ASN A 252 6.09 19.87 -2.43
C ASN A 252 6.80 18.49 -2.38
N GLU A 253 7.73 18.32 -1.45
CA GLU A 253 8.54 17.11 -1.27
C GLU A 253 7.69 15.86 -0.97
N ALA A 254 6.67 15.98 -0.12
CA ALA A 254 5.78 14.87 0.24
C ALA A 254 4.95 14.38 -0.96
N GLU A 255 4.37 15.32 -1.72
CA GLU A 255 3.62 15.00 -2.93
C GLU A 255 4.52 14.38 -4.01
N TYR A 256 5.76 14.85 -4.09
CA TYR A 256 6.75 14.26 -5.00
C TYR A 256 7.01 12.79 -4.66
N PHE A 257 7.18 12.49 -3.37
CA PHE A 257 7.35 11.11 -2.89
C PHE A 257 6.11 10.24 -3.14
N ALA A 258 4.91 10.74 -2.83
CA ALA A 258 3.67 10.00 -2.99
C ALA A 258 3.38 9.67 -4.47
N VAL A 259 3.52 10.66 -5.37
CA VAL A 259 3.36 10.42 -6.82
C VAL A 259 4.41 9.46 -7.36
N LEU A 260 5.67 9.58 -6.93
CA LEU A 260 6.69 8.62 -7.32
C LEU A 260 6.39 7.20 -6.83
N SER A 261 5.77 7.07 -5.66
CA SER A 261 5.35 5.79 -5.11
C SER A 261 4.27 5.13 -5.98
N GLU A 262 3.30 5.91 -6.50
CA GLU A 262 2.35 5.42 -7.50
C GLU A 262 3.08 4.88 -8.73
N TYR A 263 4.03 5.65 -9.29
CA TYR A 263 4.81 5.22 -10.45
C TYR A 263 5.65 3.97 -10.17
N PHE A 264 6.21 3.87 -8.96
CA PHE A 264 7.06 2.77 -8.53
C PHE A 264 6.28 1.46 -8.42
N PHE A 265 5.05 1.49 -7.92
CA PHE A 265 4.24 0.28 -7.75
C PHE A 265 3.36 -0.05 -8.96
N GLU A 266 2.89 0.95 -9.73
CA GLU A 266 2.01 0.74 -10.90
C GLU A 266 2.81 0.54 -12.19
N ALA A 267 3.87 1.33 -12.40
CA ALA A 267 4.62 1.37 -13.65
C ALA A 267 6.16 1.39 -13.47
N PRO A 268 6.74 0.45 -12.70
CA PRO A 268 8.16 0.47 -12.32
C PRO A 268 9.12 0.47 -13.52
N ALA A 269 8.76 -0.24 -14.61
CA ALA A 269 9.57 -0.27 -15.82
C ALA A 269 9.63 1.08 -16.54
N VAL A 270 8.60 1.92 -16.39
CA VAL A 270 8.57 3.28 -16.93
C VAL A 270 9.46 4.18 -16.08
N LEU A 271 9.35 4.09 -14.75
CA LEU A 271 10.16 4.87 -13.82
C LEU A 271 11.66 4.58 -14.01
N GLU A 272 12.05 3.30 -13.99
CA GLU A 272 13.45 2.90 -14.17
C GLU A 272 14.00 3.31 -15.54
N LYS A 273 13.24 3.12 -16.63
CA LYS A 273 13.70 3.50 -17.97
C LYS A 273 13.99 5.00 -18.08
N LYS A 274 13.16 5.83 -17.44
CA LYS A 274 13.29 7.28 -17.49
C LYS A 274 14.37 7.77 -16.53
N ASN A 275 14.39 7.22 -15.32
CA ASN A 275 15.32 7.60 -14.28
C ASN A 275 15.79 6.39 -13.47
N PRO A 276 16.85 5.70 -13.94
CA PRO A 276 17.36 4.50 -13.26
C PRO A 276 17.86 4.79 -11.85
N LYS A 277 18.47 5.96 -11.62
CA LYS A 277 19.02 6.34 -10.32
C LYS A 277 17.90 6.52 -9.29
N LEU A 278 16.84 7.24 -9.67
CA LEU A 278 15.67 7.45 -8.83
C LEU A 278 14.96 6.13 -8.50
N TYR A 279 14.82 5.24 -9.49
CA TYR A 279 14.26 3.92 -9.26
C TYR A 279 15.08 3.09 -8.26
N GLU A 280 16.41 3.16 -8.31
CA GLU A 280 17.27 2.49 -7.32
C GLU A 280 17.13 3.08 -5.91
N LEU A 281 16.98 4.41 -5.77
CA LEU A 281 16.69 5.03 -4.46
C LEU A 281 15.34 4.53 -3.91
N MET A 282 14.29 4.51 -4.73
CA MET A 282 12.97 4.00 -4.33
C MET A 282 13.02 2.52 -3.94
N LYS A 283 13.78 1.69 -4.66
CA LYS A 283 14.00 0.28 -4.30
C LYS A 283 14.64 0.13 -2.92
N LYS A 284 15.62 0.98 -2.60
CA LYS A 284 16.25 1.00 -1.28
C LYS A 284 15.25 1.46 -0.22
N MET A 285 14.57 2.58 -0.42
CA MET A 285 13.61 3.09 0.57
C MET A 285 12.46 2.13 0.88
N TYR A 286 11.95 1.41 -0.12
CA TYR A 286 10.84 0.46 0.06
C TYR A 286 11.27 -0.99 0.35
N HIS A 287 12.55 -1.31 0.25
CA HIS A 287 13.06 -2.70 0.26
C HIS A 287 12.35 -3.64 -0.76
N GLN A 288 11.86 -3.07 -1.87
CA GLN A 288 11.08 -3.80 -2.87
C GLN A 288 11.64 -3.61 -4.27
N ASN A 289 11.34 -4.55 -5.17
CA ASN A 289 11.65 -4.41 -6.59
C ASN A 289 10.40 -4.72 -7.44
N PRO A 290 9.45 -3.77 -7.55
CA PRO A 290 8.20 -3.98 -8.27
C PRO A 290 8.41 -4.33 -9.75
N LYS A 291 9.48 -3.85 -10.41
CA LYS A 291 9.81 -4.28 -11.79
C LYS A 291 10.03 -5.79 -11.87
N ARG A 292 10.71 -6.38 -10.87
CA ARG A 292 10.94 -7.83 -10.83
C ARG A 292 9.63 -8.58 -10.56
N ILE A 293 8.75 -8.01 -9.73
CA ILE A 293 7.45 -8.58 -9.38
C ILE A 293 6.52 -8.56 -10.61
N LEU A 294 6.20 -7.37 -11.13
CA LEU A 294 5.29 -7.19 -12.26
C LEU A 294 5.87 -7.73 -13.59
N GLY A 295 7.20 -7.89 -13.65
CA GLY A 295 7.93 -8.24 -14.86
C GLY A 295 7.97 -7.08 -15.85
N SER A 296 8.76 -7.24 -16.92
CA SER A 296 8.60 -6.33 -18.07
C SER A 296 7.19 -6.51 -18.64
N PRO A 297 6.48 -5.45 -19.03
CA PRO A 297 5.16 -5.60 -19.64
C PRO A 297 5.29 -6.63 -20.75
N THR A 298 4.58 -7.75 -20.62
CA THR A 298 4.56 -8.76 -21.69
C THR A 298 4.25 -8.01 -22.96
N ARG A 299 5.21 -8.02 -23.90
CA ARG A 299 5.18 -7.21 -25.11
C ARG A 299 3.79 -7.36 -25.69
N ARG A 300 2.92 -6.32 -25.57
CA ARG A 300 1.52 -6.36 -26.07
C ARG A 300 1.58 -7.09 -27.40
N ARG A 301 0.84 -8.21 -27.57
CA ARG A 301 0.76 -8.94 -28.85
C ARG A 301 0.72 -7.89 -29.93
N ARG A 302 1.82 -7.77 -30.68
CA ARG A 302 2.11 -6.60 -31.53
C ARG A 302 0.86 -6.41 -32.39
N ARG A 303 0.09 -5.32 -32.19
CA ARG A 303 -1.16 -5.10 -32.94
C ARG A 303 -0.80 -5.30 -34.40
N VAL A 304 -1.40 -6.30 -35.04
CA VAL A 304 -1.06 -6.66 -36.41
C VAL A 304 -1.33 -5.42 -37.26
N GLY A 305 -0.25 -4.78 -37.69
CA GLY A 305 -0.34 -3.54 -38.43
C GLY A 305 -1.08 -3.79 -39.74
N ARG A 306 -1.76 -2.76 -40.25
CA ARG A 306 -2.52 -2.86 -41.52
C ARG A 306 -1.69 -3.46 -42.67
N ASN A 307 -0.38 -3.23 -42.67
CA ASN A 307 0.57 -3.72 -43.68
C ASN A 307 1.43 -4.92 -43.23
N SER A 308 1.27 -5.44 -42.01
CA SER A 308 2.00 -6.61 -41.52
C SER A 308 1.54 -7.91 -42.22
N PRO A 309 2.38 -8.94 -42.32
CA PRO A 309 1.98 -10.28 -42.76
C PRO A 309 0.77 -10.78 -41.95
N CYS A 310 -0.18 -11.43 -42.63
CA CYS A 310 -1.44 -11.83 -42.02
C CYS A 310 -1.26 -13.06 -41.10
N PRO A 311 -1.82 -13.07 -39.88
CA PRO A 311 -1.59 -14.14 -38.90
C PRO A 311 -2.16 -15.50 -39.30
N CYS A 312 -3.11 -15.56 -40.24
CA CYS A 312 -3.71 -16.81 -40.72
C CYS A 312 -2.81 -17.61 -41.67
N GLY A 313 -1.56 -17.17 -41.90
CA GLY A 313 -0.60 -17.87 -42.76
C GLY A 313 -0.82 -17.70 -44.26
N SER A 314 -1.69 -16.77 -44.69
CA SER A 314 -2.05 -16.63 -46.11
C SER A 314 -0.99 -15.98 -47.00
N GLY A 315 0.18 -15.60 -46.47
CA GLY A 315 1.23 -14.86 -47.19
C GLY A 315 0.90 -13.39 -47.54
N GLU A 316 -0.36 -12.97 -47.43
CA GLU A 316 -0.78 -11.60 -47.73
C GLU A 316 -0.64 -10.62 -46.55
N LYS A 317 -0.71 -9.31 -46.83
CA LYS A 317 -0.82 -8.26 -45.80
C LYS A 317 -2.18 -8.33 -45.08
N PHE A 318 -2.22 -8.10 -43.77
CA PHE A 318 -3.43 -8.20 -42.93
C PHE A 318 -4.63 -7.40 -43.44
N LYS A 319 -4.41 -6.22 -44.04
CA LYS A 319 -5.49 -5.41 -44.65
C LYS A 319 -6.18 -6.05 -45.85
N ARG A 320 -5.49 -6.93 -46.57
CA ARG A 320 -6.01 -7.59 -47.78
C ARG A 320 -6.66 -8.95 -47.46
N CYS A 321 -6.28 -9.55 -46.34
CA CYS A 321 -6.80 -10.83 -45.87
C CYS A 321 -7.82 -10.68 -44.71
N CYS A 322 -7.45 -11.06 -43.49
CA CYS A 322 -8.41 -11.17 -42.37
C CYS A 322 -9.17 -9.89 -42.05
N LYS A 323 -8.55 -8.71 -42.17
CA LYS A 323 -9.24 -7.43 -41.95
C LYS A 323 -10.31 -7.13 -43.01
N ARG A 324 -10.13 -7.61 -44.25
CA ARG A 324 -11.10 -7.46 -45.34
C ARG A 324 -12.21 -8.52 -45.26
N LYS A 325 -11.92 -9.69 -44.69
CA LYS A 325 -12.90 -10.75 -44.40
C LYS A 325 -13.82 -10.35 -43.24
N SER A 326 -13.26 -9.77 -42.18
CA SER A 326 -14.05 -9.28 -41.04
C SER A 326 -15.01 -8.15 -41.42
N MET A 327 -14.60 -7.25 -42.33
CA MET A 327 -15.47 -6.18 -42.85
C MET A 327 -16.59 -6.68 -43.78
N ARG A 328 -16.52 -7.92 -44.27
CA ARG A 328 -17.50 -8.53 -45.17
C ARG A 328 -18.40 -9.57 -44.47
N GLY A 329 -18.37 -9.62 -43.14
CA GLY A 329 -19.23 -10.50 -42.34
C GLY A 329 -18.92 -12.00 -42.47
N THR A 330 -17.78 -12.39 -43.02
CA THR A 330 -17.43 -13.82 -43.17
C THR A 330 -16.72 -14.31 -41.89
N PRO A 331 -17.12 -15.44 -41.29
CA PRO A 331 -16.48 -15.95 -40.07
C PRO A 331 -14.99 -16.21 -40.29
N LEU A 332 -14.15 -15.75 -39.36
CA LEU A 332 -12.73 -16.06 -39.36
C LEU A 332 -12.56 -17.51 -38.86
N ALA A 333 -12.21 -18.43 -39.75
CA ALA A 333 -11.78 -19.77 -39.34
C ALA A 333 -10.49 -19.63 -38.51
N ALA A 334 -10.59 -19.95 -37.22
CA ALA A 334 -9.44 -20.04 -36.33
C ALA A 334 -8.66 -21.32 -36.66
N LYS A 335 -7.34 -21.20 -36.81
CA LYS A 335 -6.38 -22.29 -36.63
C LYS A 335 -5.51 -21.93 -35.43
#